data_AF-A0A7C8Q2Z0-F1
#
_entry.id   AF-A0A7C8Q2Z0-F1
#
_cell.length_a   1.000
_cell.length_b   1.000
_cell.length_c   1.000
_cell.angle_alpha   90.00
_cell.angle_beta   90.00
_cell.angle_gamma   90.00
#
_symmetry.space_group_name_H-M   'P 1'
#
loop_
_entity.id
_entity.type
_entity.pdbx_description
1 polymer ?
#
loop_
_entity_poly.entity_id
_entity_poly.type
_entity_poly.pdbx_seq_one_letter_code
_entity_poly.pdbx_strand_id
1 'polypeptide(L)'
;MSCHHVLQPTRRECNGEGRMEKISQHLNEIGVLHGPVSWILKGGDRVVTPAPSDHIDQIEEATAKIAAFRAERTSTRNSSVELSRSPSETLAAKSRERETTAHLKLLRKHHGTFGKVSVTSGYRVDPSTGFSIDWGLVRMPAASLAANICMFPLAGWGGQTQKVILTVGDPIPGEEVCKLGRSTNFTSGIVSPALHAVDLGRNGVITTEWAIIGDRNLPFSADGDSGSWVINKEYEVVGMIVGNSGLVSYMTPIKAVIKDIEAVTGKAVILHGNQGQIWGKAKYWKPRSFFGLLKASSR
;
A
#
# COMPACT_ATOMS: atom_id res chain seq x y z
N MET A 1 9.11 -7.75 13.08
CA MET A 1 8.09 -6.70 13.25
C MET A 1 8.07 -5.92 11.96
N SER A 2 6.91 -5.53 11.44
CA SER A 2 6.85 -4.59 10.30
C SER A 2 6.56 -3.18 10.84
N CYS A 3 7.14 -2.17 10.19
CA CYS A 3 6.90 -0.76 10.48
C CYS A 3 5.84 -0.22 9.52
N HIS A 4 4.79 0.39 10.06
CA HIS A 4 3.76 1.07 9.30
C HIS A 4 3.54 2.47 9.86
N HIS A 5 3.14 3.40 9.01
CA HIS A 5 2.58 4.68 9.45
C HIS A 5 1.31 4.42 10.26
N VAL A 6 1.13 5.10 11.40
CA VAL A 6 0.02 4.80 12.32
C VAL A 6 -1.30 5.26 11.73
N LEU A 7 -1.97 4.30 11.10
CA LEU A 7 -3.41 4.07 11.01
C LEU A 7 -4.28 5.35 11.12
N GLN A 8 -4.31 6.13 10.04
CA GLN A 8 -5.61 6.70 9.66
C GLN A 8 -6.38 5.64 8.86
N PRO A 9 -7.73 5.66 8.89
CA PRO A 9 -8.50 5.11 7.78
C PRO A 9 -7.81 5.54 6.49
N THR A 10 -7.49 4.61 5.61
CA THR A 10 -6.87 4.87 4.29
C THR A 10 -7.74 5.72 3.36
N ARG A 11 -8.82 6.31 3.87
CA ARG A 11 -9.74 7.19 3.18
C ARG A 11 -10.38 8.17 4.17
N ARG A 12 -10.05 9.46 4.10
CA ARG A 12 -10.81 10.54 4.78
C ARG A 12 -12.15 10.83 4.09
N GLU A 13 -12.34 10.36 2.86
CA GLU A 13 -13.54 10.60 2.06
C GLU A 13 -14.42 9.34 2.00
N CYS A 14 -15.25 9.15 3.02
CA CYS A 14 -16.44 8.33 2.89
C CYS A 14 -17.64 9.29 2.84
N ASN A 15 -18.06 9.68 1.64
CA ASN A 15 -19.11 10.67 1.37
C ASN A 15 -20.54 10.16 1.69
N GLY A 16 -20.69 9.32 2.71
CA GLY A 16 -21.99 8.81 3.14
C GLY A 16 -21.96 8.39 4.60
N GLU A 17 -22.76 9.06 5.43
CA GLU A 17 -22.86 8.84 6.88
C GLU A 17 -23.04 7.36 7.24
N GLY A 18 -23.82 6.60 6.46
CA GLY A 18 -24.05 5.17 6.69
C GLY A 18 -22.88 4.22 6.38
N ARG A 19 -21.84 4.68 5.65
CA ARG A 19 -20.66 3.86 5.34
C ARG A 19 -19.64 3.88 6.47
N MET A 20 -19.46 5.04 7.11
CA MET A 20 -18.60 5.19 8.29
C MET A 20 -19.13 4.39 9.48
N GLU A 21 -20.45 4.32 9.64
CA GLU A 21 -21.10 3.53 10.69
C GLU A 21 -20.83 2.03 10.54
N LYS A 22 -20.96 1.48 9.31
CA LYS A 22 -20.64 0.07 9.01
C LYS A 22 -19.16 -0.27 9.24
N ILE A 23 -18.26 0.63 8.84
CA ILE A 23 -16.82 0.45 9.08
C ILE A 23 -16.53 0.47 10.59
N SER A 24 -17.10 1.41 11.33
CA SER A 24 -16.93 1.53 12.77
C SER A 24 -17.48 0.31 13.52
N GLN A 25 -18.65 -0.19 13.12
CA GLN A 25 -19.24 -1.42 13.67
C GLN A 25 -18.34 -2.63 13.43
N HIS A 26 -17.87 -2.83 12.20
CA HIS A 26 -16.96 -3.93 11.87
C HIS A 26 -15.62 -3.84 12.62
N LEU A 27 -15.05 -2.64 12.77
CA LEU A 27 -13.82 -2.39 13.51
C LEU A 27 -13.98 -2.67 15.01
N ASN A 28 -15.13 -2.31 15.60
CA ASN A 28 -15.46 -2.62 16.98
C ASN A 28 -15.61 -4.14 17.20
N GLU A 29 -16.25 -4.85 16.27
CA GLU A 29 -16.42 -6.30 16.33
C GLU A 29 -15.09 -7.08 16.35
N ILE A 30 -14.08 -6.56 15.65
CA ILE A 30 -12.76 -7.20 15.53
C ILE A 30 -11.71 -6.61 16.50
N GLY A 31 -12.10 -5.64 17.34
CA GLY A 31 -11.25 -5.02 18.35
C GLY A 31 -10.10 -4.20 17.77
N VAL A 32 -10.38 -3.39 16.74
CA VAL A 32 -9.41 -2.51 16.07
C VAL A 32 -9.73 -1.06 16.41
N LEU A 33 -8.80 -0.35 17.07
CA LEU A 33 -8.93 1.08 17.37
C LEU A 33 -8.80 1.93 16.10
N HIS A 34 -9.64 2.96 15.98
CA HIS A 34 -9.60 3.93 14.89
C HIS A 34 -9.59 5.35 15.46
N GLY A 35 -8.53 6.10 15.19
CA GLY A 35 -8.37 7.50 15.60
C GLY A 35 -6.90 7.87 15.84
N PRO A 36 -6.56 9.18 15.89
CA PRO A 36 -5.27 9.63 16.40
C PRO A 36 -5.15 9.09 17.83
N VAL A 37 -4.30 8.09 18.01
CA VAL A 37 -4.14 7.44 19.30
C VAL A 37 -3.45 8.43 20.20
N SER A 38 -4.22 9.12 21.03
CA SER A 38 -3.70 9.81 22.19
C SER A 38 -3.16 8.74 23.16
N TRP A 39 -1.91 8.34 22.92
CA TRP A 39 -0.95 7.80 23.89
C TRP A 39 -1.24 6.45 24.57
N ILE A 40 -2.40 5.80 24.35
CA ILE A 40 -2.68 4.50 25.00
C ILE A 40 -3.38 3.54 24.03
N LEU A 41 -2.62 2.89 23.15
CA LEU A 41 -3.00 1.56 22.70
C LEU A 41 -2.80 0.61 23.88
N LYS A 42 -3.87 -0.03 24.36
CA LYS A 42 -3.72 -1.12 25.32
C LYS A 42 -3.12 -2.28 24.52
N GLY A 43 -1.80 -2.49 24.66
CA GLY A 43 -1.07 -3.48 23.87
C GLY A 43 -1.88 -4.76 23.64
N GLY A 44 -2.13 -5.09 22.37
CA GLY A 44 -3.06 -6.17 22.01
C GLY A 44 -4.00 -5.87 20.84
N ASP A 45 -4.16 -4.60 20.47
CA ASP A 45 -5.00 -4.17 19.36
C ASP A 45 -4.56 -4.82 18.04
N ARG A 46 -5.54 -5.30 17.27
CA ARG A 46 -5.26 -5.99 16.00
C ARG A 46 -5.07 -4.98 14.89
N VAL A 47 -4.17 -5.28 13.96
CA VAL A 47 -4.08 -4.59 12.67
C VAL A 47 -4.72 -5.50 11.64
N VAL A 48 -5.54 -4.91 10.77
CA VAL A 48 -6.21 -5.64 9.69
C VAL A 48 -5.70 -5.13 8.35
N THR A 49 -5.30 -6.07 7.48
CA THR A 49 -4.89 -5.84 6.09
C THR A 49 -5.66 -6.74 5.11
N PRO A 50 -6.19 -6.19 4.00
CA PRO A 50 -6.22 -4.77 3.68
C PRO A 50 -7.13 -4.01 4.68
N ALA A 51 -7.13 -2.68 4.66
CA ALA A 51 -8.02 -1.93 5.53
C ALA A 51 -9.47 -2.36 5.29
N PRO A 52 -10.36 -2.42 6.30
CA PRO A 52 -11.70 -2.94 6.10
C PRO A 52 -12.49 -2.25 5.00
N SER A 53 -12.31 -0.94 4.82
CA SER A 53 -12.90 -0.19 3.72
C SER A 53 -12.47 -0.72 2.36
N ASP A 54 -11.18 -1.01 2.19
CA ASP A 54 -10.63 -1.56 0.94
C ASP A 54 -11.11 -2.99 0.72
N HIS A 55 -11.21 -3.77 1.80
CA HIS A 55 -11.72 -5.13 1.73
C HIS A 55 -13.18 -5.15 1.25
N ILE A 56 -13.99 -4.24 1.79
CA ILE A 56 -15.37 -4.02 1.36
C ILE A 56 -15.40 -3.57 -0.10
N ASP A 57 -14.59 -2.59 -0.51
CA ASP A 57 -14.50 -2.12 -1.89
C ASP A 57 -14.14 -3.26 -2.86
N GLN A 58 -13.17 -4.11 -2.50
CA GLN A 58 -12.81 -5.27 -3.32
C GLN A 58 -13.95 -6.30 -3.43
N ILE A 59 -14.69 -6.52 -2.34
CA ILE A 59 -15.88 -7.38 -2.34
C ILE A 59 -16.97 -6.79 -3.23
N GLU A 60 -17.23 -5.48 -3.12
CA GLU A 60 -18.23 -4.77 -3.91
C GLU A 60 -17.87 -4.77 -5.40
N GLU A 61 -16.62 -4.46 -5.74
CA GLU A 61 -16.11 -4.48 -7.11
C GLU A 61 -16.21 -5.88 -7.73
N ALA A 62 -15.77 -6.93 -7.00
CA ALA A 62 -15.87 -8.31 -7.47
C ALA A 62 -17.34 -8.74 -7.64
N THR A 63 -18.22 -8.30 -6.74
CA THR A 63 -19.67 -8.58 -6.82
C THR A 63 -20.29 -7.88 -8.04
N ALA A 64 -19.96 -6.61 -8.28
CA ALA A 64 -20.42 -5.84 -9.43
C ALA A 64 -19.96 -6.46 -10.75
N LYS A 65 -18.69 -6.91 -10.83
CA LYS A 65 -18.16 -7.60 -12.02
C LYS A 65 -18.91 -8.90 -12.31
N ILE A 66 -19.21 -9.71 -11.30
CA ILE A 66 -20.00 -10.94 -11.46
C ILE A 66 -21.43 -10.61 -11.94
N ALA A 67 -22.06 -9.58 -11.37
CA ALA A 67 -23.38 -9.14 -11.80
C ALA A 67 -23.38 -8.69 -13.27
N ALA A 68 -22.36 -7.91 -13.70
CA ALA A 68 -22.20 -7.48 -15.08
C ALA A 68 -22.04 -8.66 -16.05
N PHE A 69 -21.19 -9.65 -15.71
CA PHE A 69 -21.04 -10.86 -16.54
C PHE A 69 -22.35 -11.64 -16.70
N ARG A 70 -23.17 -11.70 -15.65
CA ARG A 70 -24.48 -12.37 -15.69
C ARG A 70 -25.50 -11.59 -16.52
N ALA A 71 -25.56 -10.27 -16.36
CA ALA A 71 -26.46 -9.41 -17.12
C ALA A 71 -26.16 -9.47 -18.63
N GLU A 72 -24.89 -9.41 -19.01
CA GLU A 72 -24.45 -9.54 -20.40
C GLU A 72 -24.89 -10.88 -21.02
N ARG A 73 -24.81 -11.97 -20.24
CA ARG A 73 -25.24 -13.31 -20.67
C ARG A 73 -26.75 -13.39 -20.88
N THR A 74 -27.56 -12.77 -20.01
CA THR A 74 -29.02 -12.72 -20.16
C THR A 74 -29.44 -11.88 -21.37
N SER A 75 -28.78 -10.74 -21.60
CA SER A 75 -29.04 -9.88 -22.76
C SER A 75 -28.70 -10.58 -24.09
N THR A 76 -27.59 -11.32 -24.13
CA THR A 76 -27.19 -12.10 -25.32
C THR A 76 -28.17 -13.23 -25.61
N ARG A 77 -28.77 -13.86 -24.59
CA ARG A 77 -29.75 -14.95 -24.78
C ARG A 77 -31.10 -14.46 -25.30
N ASN A 78 -31.50 -13.23 -24.95
CA ASN A 78 -32.78 -12.65 -25.35
C ASN A 78 -32.72 -11.93 -26.70
N SER A 79 -31.53 -11.66 -27.22
CA SER A 79 -31.32 -11.09 -28.56
C SER A 79 -30.86 -12.20 -29.50
N SER A 80 -31.34 -12.24 -30.75
CA SER A 80 -30.90 -13.21 -31.77
C SER A 80 -29.44 -13.02 -32.24
N VAL A 81 -28.61 -12.37 -31.41
CA VAL A 81 -27.24 -11.92 -31.65
C VAL A 81 -26.22 -13.00 -31.27
N GLU A 82 -26.66 -14.18 -30.81
CA GLU A 82 -25.77 -15.33 -30.54
C GLU A 82 -24.93 -15.75 -31.76
N LEU A 83 -25.31 -15.39 -32.99
CA LEU A 83 -24.58 -15.74 -34.21
C LEU A 83 -23.26 -14.98 -34.44
N SER A 84 -22.94 -13.92 -33.67
CA SER A 84 -21.74 -13.08 -33.95
C SER A 84 -20.55 -13.29 -33.02
N ARG A 85 -20.71 -13.98 -31.87
CA ARG A 85 -19.62 -14.18 -30.90
C ARG A 85 -18.89 -15.48 -31.17
N SER A 86 -17.56 -15.42 -31.22
CA SER A 86 -16.76 -16.62 -31.41
C SER A 86 -16.89 -17.56 -30.18
N PRO A 87 -16.80 -18.88 -30.37
CA PRO A 87 -16.74 -19.84 -29.26
C PRO A 87 -15.62 -19.54 -28.25
N SER A 88 -14.51 -18.96 -28.73
CA SER A 88 -13.36 -18.55 -27.92
C SER A 88 -13.69 -17.42 -26.94
N GLU A 89 -14.41 -16.38 -27.39
CA GLU A 89 -14.79 -15.25 -26.53
C GLU A 89 -15.77 -15.68 -25.43
N THR A 90 -16.71 -16.57 -25.78
CA THR A 90 -17.68 -17.13 -24.84
C THR A 90 -16.98 -17.95 -23.75
N LEU A 91 -15.97 -18.74 -24.13
CA LEU A 91 -15.17 -19.52 -23.19
C LEU A 91 -14.33 -18.62 -22.27
N ALA A 92 -13.72 -17.58 -22.83
CA ALA A 92 -12.93 -16.60 -22.07
C ALA A 92 -13.77 -15.81 -21.06
N ALA A 93 -15.00 -15.41 -21.43
CA ALA A 93 -15.94 -14.75 -20.52
C ALA A 93 -16.34 -15.67 -19.35
N LYS A 94 -16.68 -16.94 -19.63
CA LYS A 94 -16.98 -17.94 -18.59
C LYS A 94 -15.79 -18.19 -17.67
N SER A 95 -14.56 -18.21 -18.18
CA SER A 95 -13.35 -18.33 -17.36
C SER A 95 -13.20 -17.14 -16.41
N ARG A 96 -13.36 -15.91 -16.92
CA ARG A 96 -13.29 -14.67 -16.12
C ARG A 96 -14.35 -14.64 -15.00
N GLU A 97 -15.58 -15.06 -15.28
CA GLU A 97 -16.63 -15.14 -14.27
C GLU A 97 -16.27 -16.15 -13.17
N ARG A 98 -15.78 -17.34 -13.54
CA ARG A 98 -15.35 -18.38 -12.58
C ARG A 98 -14.19 -17.90 -11.72
N GLU A 99 -13.17 -17.29 -12.33
CA GLU A 99 -12.01 -16.73 -11.63
C GLU A 99 -12.43 -15.64 -10.63
N THR A 100 -13.30 -14.72 -11.06
CA THR A 100 -13.81 -13.63 -10.20
C THR A 100 -14.67 -14.19 -9.06
N THR A 101 -15.48 -15.21 -9.31
CA THR A 101 -16.30 -15.88 -8.28
C THR A 101 -15.42 -16.60 -7.25
N ALA A 102 -14.36 -17.29 -7.70
CA ALA A 102 -13.40 -17.92 -6.81
C ALA A 102 -12.65 -16.87 -5.96
N HIS A 103 -12.26 -15.74 -6.57
CA HIS A 103 -11.65 -14.63 -5.87
C HIS A 103 -12.57 -14.02 -4.81
N LEU A 104 -13.85 -13.77 -5.13
CA LEU A 104 -14.83 -13.28 -4.16
C LEU A 104 -15.01 -14.23 -2.98
N LYS A 105 -15.00 -15.56 -3.23
CA LYS A 105 -15.07 -16.56 -2.16
C LYS A 105 -13.84 -16.52 -1.25
N LEU A 106 -12.67 -16.25 -1.80
CA LEU A 106 -11.44 -16.07 -1.02
C LEU A 106 -11.49 -14.77 -0.21
N LEU A 107 -11.90 -13.66 -0.82
CA LEU A 107 -12.07 -12.38 -0.12
C LEU A 107 -13.01 -12.55 1.09
N ARG A 108 -14.20 -13.13 0.90
CA ARG A 108 -15.15 -13.34 2.00
C ARG A 108 -14.67 -14.25 3.13
N LYS A 109 -13.70 -15.13 2.86
CA LYS A 109 -13.11 -16.02 3.85
C LYS A 109 -11.82 -15.46 4.46
N HIS A 110 -11.33 -14.34 3.94
CA HIS A 110 -10.06 -13.77 4.35
C HIS A 110 -10.18 -13.22 5.77
N HIS A 111 -9.45 -13.84 6.70
CA HIS A 111 -9.22 -13.24 8.00
C HIS A 111 -8.15 -12.18 7.84
N GLY A 112 -8.56 -10.93 7.68
CA GLY A 112 -7.66 -9.81 7.44
C GLY A 112 -6.69 -9.50 8.58
N THR A 113 -6.63 -10.26 9.67
CA THR A 113 -5.69 -9.96 10.76
C THR A 113 -4.25 -10.06 10.28
N PHE A 114 -3.60 -8.90 10.15
CA PHE A 114 -2.21 -8.77 9.77
C PHE A 114 -1.29 -9.07 10.96
N GLY A 115 -1.66 -8.58 12.13
CA GLY A 115 -0.89 -8.76 13.35
C GLY A 115 -1.45 -7.96 14.52
N LYS A 116 -0.65 -7.79 15.57
CA LYS A 116 -1.01 -6.96 16.73
C LYS A 116 -0.07 -5.77 16.84
N VAL A 117 -0.60 -4.57 17.04
CA VAL A 117 0.22 -3.40 17.34
C VAL A 117 0.90 -3.66 18.69
N SER A 118 2.22 -3.51 18.71
CA SER A 118 3.02 -3.68 19.94
C SER A 118 3.38 -2.35 20.56
N VAL A 119 3.73 -1.37 19.72
CA VAL A 119 4.18 -0.03 20.15
C VAL A 119 4.04 0.94 18.99
N THR A 120 3.83 2.22 19.29
CA THR A 120 3.73 3.30 18.30
C THR A 120 4.47 4.54 18.78
N SER A 121 4.75 5.46 17.87
CA SER A 121 5.32 6.77 18.20
C SER A 121 4.32 7.74 18.83
N GLY A 122 3.02 7.47 18.72
CA GLY A 122 1.98 8.42 19.15
C GLY A 122 1.88 9.69 18.31
N TYR A 123 2.49 9.71 17.12
CA TYR A 123 2.50 10.84 16.17
C TYR A 123 2.96 12.17 16.79
N ARG A 124 4.27 12.46 16.65
CA ARG A 124 4.90 13.66 17.23
C ARG A 124 5.92 14.26 16.28
N VAL A 125 6.39 15.47 16.60
CA VAL A 125 7.51 16.11 15.90
C VAL A 125 8.76 15.99 16.76
N ASP A 126 9.85 15.51 16.19
CA ASP A 126 11.13 15.48 16.88
C ASP A 126 11.64 16.93 17.05
N PRO A 127 11.81 17.41 18.29
CA PRO A 127 12.21 18.80 18.54
C PRO A 127 13.62 19.13 18.05
N SER A 128 14.48 18.12 17.85
CA SER A 128 15.87 18.32 17.42
C SER A 128 16.01 18.43 15.90
N THR A 129 15.16 17.72 15.16
CA THR A 129 15.27 17.60 13.70
C THR A 129 14.11 18.26 12.96
N GLY A 130 12.97 18.47 13.63
CA GLY A 130 11.74 18.95 13.03
C GLY A 130 10.97 17.89 12.23
N PHE A 131 11.46 16.65 12.17
CA PHE A 131 10.82 15.56 11.43
C PHE A 131 9.56 15.07 12.14
N SER A 132 8.56 14.68 11.35
CA SER A 132 7.39 13.93 11.77
C SER A 132 7.77 12.49 12.12
N ILE A 133 7.50 12.09 13.35
CA ILE A 133 7.73 10.73 13.83
C ILE A 133 6.38 10.02 13.91
N ASP A 134 6.02 9.35 12.82
CA ASP A 134 4.78 8.57 12.68
C ASP A 134 5.09 7.11 12.32
N TRP A 135 5.21 6.25 13.33
CA TRP A 135 5.45 4.82 13.11
C TRP A 135 4.71 3.96 14.13
N GLY A 136 4.38 2.73 13.72
CA GLY A 136 3.80 1.67 14.53
C GLY A 136 4.44 0.33 14.22
N LEU A 137 4.83 -0.41 15.26
CA LEU A 137 5.36 -1.76 15.14
C LEU A 137 4.24 -2.78 15.26
N VAL A 138 4.14 -3.61 14.24
CA VAL A 138 3.18 -4.71 14.21
C VAL A 138 3.90 -6.04 14.41
N ARG A 139 3.42 -6.81 15.40
CA ARG A 139 3.82 -8.19 15.62
C ARG A 139 3.01 -9.08 14.69
N MET A 140 3.68 -9.67 13.71
CA MET A 140 3.11 -10.63 12.79
C MET A 140 3.14 -12.05 13.39
N PRO A 141 2.18 -12.92 13.04
CA PRO A 141 2.28 -14.36 13.30
C PRO A 141 3.53 -14.96 12.66
N ALA A 142 4.14 -15.98 13.26
CA ALA A 142 5.35 -16.62 12.73
C ALA A 142 5.15 -17.18 11.31
N ALA A 143 3.94 -17.65 10.99
CA ALA A 143 3.58 -18.14 9.66
C ALA A 143 3.50 -17.03 8.58
N SER A 144 3.48 -15.76 9.00
CA SER A 144 3.37 -14.57 8.14
C SER A 144 4.69 -13.80 8.02
N LEU A 145 5.82 -14.39 8.43
CA LEU A 145 7.12 -13.77 8.27
C LEU A 145 7.47 -13.65 6.79
N ALA A 146 7.30 -12.44 6.26
CA ALA A 146 7.76 -12.07 4.94
C ALA A 146 9.23 -11.64 4.98
N ALA A 147 9.94 -11.85 3.89
CA ALA A 147 11.26 -11.29 3.69
C ALA A 147 11.13 -9.83 3.22
N ASN A 148 12.13 -8.99 3.52
CA ASN A 148 12.24 -7.63 2.98
C ASN A 148 12.59 -7.67 1.48
N ILE A 149 11.68 -8.17 0.65
CA ILE A 149 11.85 -8.29 -0.80
C ILE A 149 10.93 -7.30 -1.48
N CYS A 150 11.49 -6.45 -2.33
CA CYS A 150 10.73 -5.58 -3.21
C CYS A 150 10.84 -6.07 -4.66
N MET A 151 9.73 -5.95 -5.40
CA MET A 151 9.69 -6.21 -6.84
C MET A 151 9.72 -4.89 -7.59
N PHE A 152 10.80 -4.67 -8.36
CA PHE A 152 10.97 -3.47 -9.17
C PHE A 152 10.53 -3.75 -10.62
N PRO A 153 9.82 -2.83 -11.29
CA PRO A 153 9.48 -2.98 -12.70
C PRO A 153 10.69 -2.72 -13.62
N LEU A 154 10.54 -3.16 -14.88
CA LEU A 154 11.62 -3.31 -15.86
C LEU A 154 12.38 -2.04 -16.25
N ALA A 155 11.76 -0.86 -16.19
CA ALA A 155 12.32 0.36 -16.78
C ALA A 155 13.11 1.20 -15.76
N GLY A 156 14.39 1.45 -16.03
CA GLY A 156 15.25 2.38 -15.28
C GLY A 156 15.86 1.83 -13.99
N TRP A 157 15.36 0.74 -13.43
CA TRP A 157 15.76 0.18 -12.13
C TRP A 157 16.39 -1.23 -12.20
N GLY A 158 17.12 -1.50 -13.28
CA GLY A 158 17.90 -2.75 -13.42
C GLY A 158 17.09 -3.98 -13.85
N GLY A 159 15.92 -3.80 -14.47
CA GLY A 159 15.06 -4.89 -14.93
C GLY A 159 14.14 -5.45 -13.84
N GLN A 160 13.25 -6.40 -14.19
CA GLN A 160 12.35 -7.05 -13.23
C GLN A 160 13.17 -7.96 -12.31
N THR A 161 13.70 -7.38 -11.25
CA THR A 161 14.50 -8.12 -10.27
C THR A 161 13.83 -8.04 -8.91
N GLN A 162 13.73 -9.21 -8.27
CA GLN A 162 13.47 -9.27 -6.84
C GLN A 162 14.76 -8.88 -6.14
N LYS A 163 14.71 -7.87 -5.27
CA LYS A 163 15.86 -7.45 -4.46
C LYS A 163 15.51 -7.51 -3.00
N VAL A 164 16.46 -8.03 -2.22
CA VAL A 164 16.38 -8.03 -0.76
C VAL A 164 16.91 -6.68 -0.29
N ILE A 165 16.11 -5.98 0.52
CA ILE A 165 16.42 -4.68 1.09
C ILE A 165 16.93 -4.88 2.51
N LEU A 166 18.22 -4.64 2.72
CA LEU A 166 18.93 -4.96 3.98
C LEU A 166 19.59 -3.74 4.63
N THR A 167 19.72 -2.65 3.91
CA THR A 167 20.49 -1.47 4.32
C THR A 167 19.62 -0.23 4.34
N VAL A 168 20.09 0.78 5.07
CA VAL A 168 19.46 2.09 5.16
C VAL A 168 20.47 3.16 4.76
N GLY A 169 20.03 4.07 3.91
CA GLY A 169 20.82 5.20 3.40
C GLY A 169 20.35 6.51 4.00
N ASP A 170 21.10 7.58 3.73
CA ASP A 170 20.62 8.94 3.93
C ASP A 170 19.97 9.44 2.64
N PRO A 171 18.89 10.24 2.70
CA PRO A 171 18.36 10.87 1.50
C PRO A 171 19.36 11.88 0.92
N ILE A 172 19.65 11.78 -0.37
CA ILE A 172 20.60 12.66 -1.06
C ILE A 172 19.84 13.62 -2.00
N PRO A 173 20.06 14.95 -1.92
CA PRO A 173 19.55 15.92 -2.89
C PRO A 173 19.78 15.52 -4.35
N GLY A 174 18.73 15.51 -5.16
CA GLY A 174 18.81 15.17 -6.59
C GLY A 174 18.90 13.68 -6.91
N GLU A 175 18.92 12.82 -5.89
CA GLU A 175 18.96 11.37 -6.07
C GLU A 175 17.64 10.82 -6.62
N GLU A 176 17.74 9.86 -7.54
CA GLU A 176 16.57 9.12 -8.04
C GLU A 176 16.15 8.07 -7.02
N VAL A 177 14.88 8.14 -6.61
CA VAL A 177 14.28 7.23 -5.65
C VAL A 177 13.02 6.60 -6.21
N CYS A 178 12.61 5.48 -5.63
CA CYS A 178 11.35 4.85 -5.94
C CYS A 178 10.63 4.37 -4.68
N LYS A 179 9.36 4.03 -4.85
CA LYS A 179 8.56 3.39 -3.81
C LYS A 179 7.59 2.40 -4.40
N LEU A 180 7.14 1.44 -3.60
CA LEU A 180 6.03 0.55 -3.91
C LEU A 180 4.89 0.82 -2.94
N GLY A 181 3.90 1.57 -3.39
CA GLY A 181 2.74 1.97 -2.61
C GLY A 181 1.50 1.16 -2.96
N ARG A 182 0.53 1.09 -2.06
CA ARG A 182 -0.73 0.40 -2.28
C ARG A 182 -1.56 1.07 -3.38
N SER A 183 -1.65 2.39 -3.34
CA SER A 183 -2.59 3.17 -4.18
C SER A 183 -2.00 3.44 -5.55
N THR A 184 -0.72 3.82 -5.63
CA THR A 184 -0.08 4.18 -6.89
C THR A 184 0.86 3.10 -7.44
N ASN A 185 0.96 1.95 -6.78
CA ASN A 185 1.93 0.89 -7.10
C ASN A 185 3.37 1.47 -7.10
N PHE A 186 4.16 1.04 -8.08
CA PHE A 186 5.51 1.51 -8.28
C PHE A 186 5.49 2.92 -8.87
N THR A 187 6.23 3.82 -8.26
CA THR A 187 6.53 5.15 -8.80
C THR A 187 8.01 5.46 -8.56
N SER A 188 8.55 6.34 -9.39
CA SER A 188 9.89 6.89 -9.26
C SER A 188 9.85 8.42 -9.26
N GLY A 189 10.87 9.03 -8.68
CA GLY A 189 10.97 10.47 -8.54
C GLY A 189 12.37 10.89 -8.13
N ILE A 190 12.52 12.18 -7.88
CA ILE A 190 13.80 12.80 -7.50
C ILE A 190 13.63 13.45 -6.14
N VAL A 191 14.61 13.24 -5.26
CA VAL A 191 14.67 13.91 -3.96
C VAL A 191 14.93 15.40 -4.18
N SER A 192 14.05 16.25 -3.66
CA SER A 192 14.19 17.70 -3.70
C SER A 192 15.47 18.12 -2.97
N PRO A 193 16.21 19.12 -3.48
CA PRO A 193 17.40 19.63 -2.79
C PRO A 193 17.07 20.45 -1.54
N ALA A 194 15.81 20.78 -1.31
CA ALA A 194 15.36 21.54 -0.15
C ALA A 194 14.46 20.70 0.75
N LEU A 195 14.63 20.87 2.06
CA LEU A 195 13.66 20.46 3.06
C LEU A 195 12.45 21.38 3.00
N HIS A 196 11.25 20.80 3.16
CA HIS A 196 10.00 21.54 3.09
C HIS A 196 9.39 21.64 4.49
N ALA A 197 9.03 22.86 4.89
CA ALA A 197 8.16 23.09 6.03
C ALA A 197 6.71 22.78 5.60
N VAL A 198 6.11 21.74 6.16
CA VAL A 198 4.79 21.23 5.78
C VAL A 198 3.93 20.99 7.02
N ASP A 199 2.69 21.46 6.97
CA ASP A 199 1.66 21.03 7.90
C ASP A 199 0.99 19.76 7.34
N LEU A 200 1.26 18.62 7.98
CA LEU A 200 0.66 17.34 7.62
C LEU A 200 -0.79 17.19 8.10
N GLY A 201 -1.39 18.26 8.67
CA GLY A 201 -2.82 18.37 8.96
C GLY A 201 -3.33 17.45 10.07
N ARG A 202 -2.43 16.92 10.91
CA ARG A 202 -2.75 15.95 11.97
C ARG A 202 -2.60 16.52 13.38
N ASN A 203 -1.60 17.36 13.62
CA ASN A 203 -1.34 17.99 14.93
C ASN A 203 -1.37 19.53 14.87
N GLY A 204 -1.58 20.13 13.70
CA GLY A 204 -1.45 21.58 13.51
C GLY A 204 -0.02 22.10 13.77
N VAL A 205 0.96 21.20 13.75
CA VAL A 205 2.39 21.52 13.94
C VAL A 205 3.09 21.36 12.59
N ILE A 206 3.83 22.40 12.21
CA ILE A 206 4.66 22.39 11.01
C ILE A 206 5.83 21.43 11.24
N THR A 207 5.99 20.50 10.31
CA THR A 207 7.09 19.53 10.25
C THR A 207 8.07 19.94 9.15
N THR A 208 9.32 19.50 9.26
CA THR A 208 10.34 19.69 8.22
C THR A 208 10.57 18.35 7.56
N GLU A 209 10.18 18.18 6.29
CA GLU A 209 10.25 16.88 5.61
C GLU A 209 11.08 16.95 4.32
N TRP A 210 11.58 15.81 3.88
CA TRP A 210 12.14 15.69 2.53
C TRP A 210 11.02 15.63 1.51
N ALA A 211 11.13 16.45 0.47
CA ALA A 211 10.19 16.43 -0.65
C ALA A 211 10.72 15.52 -1.77
N ILE A 212 9.81 14.84 -2.45
CA ILE A 212 10.08 14.04 -3.64
C ILE A 212 9.15 14.52 -4.75
N ILE A 213 9.73 14.81 -5.92
CA ILE A 213 9.02 15.19 -7.12
C ILE A 213 8.91 13.95 -8.01
N GLY A 214 7.69 13.54 -8.36
CA GLY A 214 7.49 12.36 -9.21
C GLY A 214 7.90 12.60 -10.66
N ASP A 215 8.21 11.51 -11.37
CA ASP A 215 8.62 11.55 -12.78
C ASP A 215 7.45 11.98 -13.70
N ARG A 216 7.77 12.63 -14.83
CA ARG A 216 6.83 13.00 -15.92
C ARG A 216 5.56 13.73 -15.46
N ASN A 217 5.68 14.64 -14.48
CA ASN A 217 4.53 15.36 -13.90
C ASN A 217 3.46 14.44 -13.31
N LEU A 218 3.81 13.21 -12.94
CA LEU A 218 2.95 12.31 -12.18
C LEU A 218 3.28 12.42 -10.69
N PRO A 219 2.29 12.30 -9.79
CA PRO A 219 2.56 12.32 -8.37
C PRO A 219 3.41 11.12 -7.96
N PHE A 220 4.40 11.36 -7.10
CA PHE A 220 5.23 10.27 -6.57
C PHE A 220 4.43 9.35 -5.63
N SER A 221 3.46 9.86 -4.89
CA SER A 221 2.59 9.08 -4.02
C SER A 221 1.19 9.69 -3.96
N ALA A 222 0.22 8.90 -3.54
CA ALA A 222 -1.15 9.35 -3.27
C ALA A 222 -1.64 8.84 -1.92
N ASP A 223 -2.85 9.25 -1.53
CA ASP A 223 -3.49 8.79 -0.31
C ASP A 223 -3.55 7.27 -0.25
N GLY A 224 -3.08 6.73 0.87
CA GLY A 224 -2.93 5.29 1.09
C GLY A 224 -1.56 4.70 0.73
N ASP A 225 -0.61 5.51 0.25
CA ASP A 225 0.80 5.10 0.15
C ASP A 225 1.61 5.43 1.42
N SER A 226 1.02 6.10 2.42
CA SER A 226 1.69 6.40 3.69
C SER A 226 2.26 5.15 4.35
N GLY A 227 3.49 5.25 4.87
CA GLY A 227 4.24 4.12 5.43
C GLY A 227 5.02 3.30 4.41
N SER A 228 4.88 3.58 3.11
CA SER A 228 5.72 2.94 2.08
C SER A 228 7.17 3.40 2.23
N TRP A 229 8.11 2.47 2.02
CA TRP A 229 9.52 2.78 1.96
C TRP A 229 9.87 3.53 0.67
N VAL A 230 10.76 4.50 0.81
CA VAL A 230 11.46 5.16 -0.29
C VAL A 230 12.85 4.54 -0.39
N ILE A 231 13.20 4.10 -1.60
CA ILE A 231 14.39 3.29 -1.87
C ILE A 231 15.22 3.95 -2.97
N ASN A 232 16.54 4.05 -2.77
CA ASN A 232 17.49 4.55 -3.76
C ASN A 232 18.01 3.45 -4.71
N LYS A 233 18.82 3.81 -5.71
CA LYS A 233 19.34 2.88 -6.73
C LYS A 233 20.25 1.80 -6.15
N GLU A 234 20.84 2.07 -5.00
CA GLU A 234 21.69 1.16 -4.22
C GLU A 234 20.86 0.15 -3.41
N TYR A 235 19.53 0.23 -3.50
CA TYR A 235 18.58 -0.62 -2.78
C TYR A 235 18.61 -0.45 -1.25
N GLU A 236 18.90 0.78 -0.81
CA GLU A 236 18.82 1.19 0.58
C GLU A 236 17.49 1.87 0.85
N VAL A 237 16.90 1.65 2.03
CA VAL A 237 15.76 2.48 2.46
C VAL A 237 16.32 3.84 2.87
N VAL A 238 15.84 4.93 2.28
CA VAL A 238 16.27 6.30 2.62
C VAL A 238 15.19 7.06 3.39
N GLY A 239 13.93 6.66 3.24
CA GLY A 239 12.81 7.32 3.91
C GLY A 239 11.53 6.51 3.96
N MET A 240 10.53 7.09 4.61
CA MET A 240 9.17 6.56 4.70
C MET A 240 8.17 7.66 4.35
N ILE A 241 7.19 7.36 3.48
CA ILE A 241 6.18 8.33 3.05
C ILE A 241 5.26 8.70 4.21
N VAL A 242 5.14 10.00 4.48
CA VAL A 242 4.28 10.56 5.54
C VAL A 242 3.10 11.37 4.99
N GLY A 243 3.19 11.85 3.76
CA GLY A 243 2.09 12.58 3.11
C GLY A 243 2.41 13.01 1.69
N ASN A 244 1.46 13.73 1.08
CA ASN A 244 1.63 14.34 -0.23
C ASN A 244 0.87 15.68 -0.30
N SER A 245 1.20 16.49 -1.30
CA SER A 245 0.44 17.67 -1.70
C SER A 245 0.58 17.84 -3.22
N GLY A 246 -0.45 17.46 -3.97
CA GLY A 246 -0.43 17.49 -5.43
C GLY A 246 0.65 16.58 -6.02
N LEU A 247 1.64 17.16 -6.69
CA LEU A 247 2.74 16.42 -7.32
C LEU A 247 3.92 16.13 -6.37
N VAL A 248 3.92 16.76 -5.19
CA VAL A 248 5.00 16.63 -4.21
C VAL A 248 4.61 15.59 -3.18
N SER A 249 5.52 14.66 -2.90
CA SER A 249 5.39 13.71 -1.79
C SER A 249 6.39 14.04 -0.70
N TYR A 250 6.01 13.79 0.56
CA TYR A 250 6.84 14.05 1.72
C TYR A 250 7.28 12.74 2.36
N MET A 251 8.56 12.65 2.69
CA MET A 251 9.13 11.53 3.42
C MET A 251 9.92 12.00 4.65
N THR A 252 9.84 11.19 5.70
CA THR A 252 10.71 11.28 6.85
C THR A 252 11.91 10.35 6.65
N PRO A 253 13.15 10.76 6.95
CA PRO A 253 14.33 9.89 6.84
C PRO A 253 14.18 8.62 7.67
N ILE A 254 14.49 7.46 7.09
CA ILE A 254 14.27 6.19 7.79
C ILE A 254 15.16 6.06 9.02
N LYS A 255 16.36 6.65 9.01
CA LYS A 255 17.25 6.65 10.17
C LYS A 255 16.67 7.39 11.37
N ALA A 256 15.91 8.47 11.15
CA ALA A 256 15.21 9.18 12.22
C ALA A 256 14.13 8.28 12.84
N VAL A 257 13.36 7.60 12.00
CA VAL A 257 12.34 6.62 12.42
C VAL A 257 12.96 5.47 13.20
N ILE A 258 14.06 4.88 12.69
CA ILE A 258 14.76 3.77 13.35
C ILE A 258 15.31 4.20 14.71
N LYS A 259 16.04 5.31 14.77
CA LYS A 259 16.59 5.84 16.02
C LYS A 259 15.49 6.04 17.07
N ASP A 260 14.34 6.53 16.64
CA ASP A 260 13.19 6.70 17.53
C ASP A 260 12.61 5.37 18.02
N ILE A 261 12.46 4.38 17.14
CA ILE A 261 12.06 3.02 17.52
C ILE A 261 13.03 2.44 18.55
N GLU A 262 14.33 2.57 18.32
CA GLU A 262 15.37 2.04 19.22
C GLU A 262 15.32 2.72 20.59
N ALA A 263 15.13 4.04 20.62
CA ALA A 263 14.98 4.80 21.85
C ALA A 263 13.71 4.40 22.63
N VAL A 264 12.57 4.26 21.96
CA VAL A 264 11.29 3.91 22.59
C VAL A 264 11.27 2.46 23.07
N THR A 265 11.89 1.55 22.32
CA THR A 265 11.81 0.10 22.59
C THR A 265 12.99 -0.46 23.37
N GLY A 266 14.11 0.26 23.43
CA GLY A 266 15.39 -0.22 23.97
C GLY A 266 15.99 -1.38 23.16
N LYS A 267 15.59 -1.54 21.89
CA LYS A 267 16.00 -2.66 21.03
C LYS A 267 16.52 -2.17 19.69
N ALA A 268 17.61 -2.78 19.21
CA ALA A 268 18.13 -2.53 17.89
C ALA A 268 17.14 -2.95 16.79
N VAL A 269 17.06 -2.16 15.73
CA VAL A 269 16.26 -2.49 14.54
C VAL A 269 17.15 -3.16 13.50
N ILE A 270 16.72 -4.31 13.00
CA ILE A 270 17.43 -5.07 11.97
C ILE A 270 16.49 -5.33 10.79
N LEU A 271 16.94 -5.00 9.58
CA LEU A 271 16.27 -5.37 8.35
C LEU A 271 16.62 -6.83 8.00
N HIS A 272 15.69 -7.74 8.27
CA HIS A 272 15.90 -9.16 7.98
C HIS A 272 15.71 -9.48 6.50
N GLY A 273 16.72 -10.11 5.89
CA GLY A 273 16.56 -10.90 4.67
C GLY A 273 16.42 -12.37 5.02
N ASN A 274 15.46 -13.08 4.40
CA ASN A 274 15.53 -14.54 4.37
C ASN A 274 16.68 -14.95 3.46
N GLN A 275 17.90 -14.99 3.99
CA GLN A 275 19.01 -15.66 3.33
C GLN A 275 18.76 -17.17 3.41
N GLY A 276 18.02 -17.75 2.45
CA GLY A 276 17.92 -19.21 2.31
C GLY A 276 16.59 -19.79 1.82
N GLN A 277 15.48 -19.03 1.79
CA GLN A 277 14.26 -19.51 1.11
C GLN A 277 14.29 -19.08 -0.36
N ILE A 278 14.91 -19.89 -1.19
CA ILE A 278 14.63 -19.90 -2.63
C ILE A 278 13.13 -20.25 -2.73
N TRP A 279 12.30 -19.25 -3.06
CA TRP A 279 10.87 -19.41 -3.28
C TRP A 279 10.60 -20.20 -4.57
N GLY A 280 11.04 -21.46 -4.62
CA GLY A 280 10.97 -22.29 -5.83
C GLY A 280 9.55 -22.62 -6.28
N LYS A 281 8.50 -22.34 -5.49
CA LYS A 281 7.12 -22.75 -5.82
C LYS A 281 6.01 -21.87 -5.25
N ALA A 282 6.24 -20.61 -4.89
CA ALA A 282 5.11 -19.74 -4.61
C ALA A 282 4.42 -19.37 -5.94
N LYS A 283 3.26 -19.99 -6.19
CA LYS A 283 2.32 -19.60 -7.23
C LYS A 283 1.78 -18.22 -6.91
N TYR A 284 2.56 -17.16 -7.13
CA TYR A 284 2.06 -15.81 -7.03
C TYR A 284 1.42 -15.35 -8.33
N TRP A 285 0.28 -14.71 -8.11
CA TRP A 285 -0.45 -13.76 -8.95
C TRP A 285 0.46 -13.07 -9.98
N LYS A 286 0.27 -13.42 -11.26
CA LYS A 286 0.78 -12.60 -12.36
C LYS A 286 -0.15 -11.38 -12.47
N PRO A 287 0.34 -10.14 -12.30
CA PRO A 287 -0.40 -9.00 -12.84
C PRO A 287 -0.38 -9.22 -14.36
N ARG A 288 -1.52 -9.66 -14.92
CA ARG A 288 -1.64 -9.76 -16.37
C ARG A 288 -1.60 -8.33 -16.91
N SER A 289 -0.62 -8.08 -17.77
CA SER A 289 -0.48 -6.90 -18.60
C SER A 289 -1.83 -6.45 -19.14
N PHE A 290 -2.33 -5.34 -18.62
CA PHE A 290 -3.42 -4.57 -19.23
C PHE A 290 -2.81 -3.70 -20.34
N PHE A 291 -2.35 -4.33 -21.42
CA PHE A 291 -2.15 -3.63 -22.68
C PHE A 291 -3.44 -3.75 -23.48
N GLY A 292 -4.32 -2.77 -23.31
CA GLY A 292 -5.41 -2.54 -24.24
C GLY A 292 -4.82 -2.14 -25.59
N LEU A 293 -5.17 -2.91 -26.63
CA LEU A 293 -4.95 -2.57 -28.03
C LEU A 293 -5.58 -1.19 -28.31
N LEU A 294 -4.75 -0.16 -28.49
CA LEU A 294 -5.07 0.96 -29.38
C LEU A 294 -4.54 0.57 -30.77
N LYS A 295 -5.38 -0.11 -31.56
CA LYS A 295 -5.20 -0.09 -33.02
C LYS A 295 -5.67 1.27 -33.50
N ALA A 296 -4.72 2.13 -33.85
CA ALA A 296 -5.01 3.28 -34.69
C ALA A 296 -5.51 2.77 -36.04
N SER A 297 -6.77 3.07 -36.39
CA SER A 297 -7.20 3.00 -37.78
C SER A 297 -6.69 4.25 -38.49
N SER A 298 -5.74 4.08 -39.41
CA SER A 298 -5.42 5.09 -40.40
C SER A 298 -6.59 5.25 -41.37
N ARG A 299 -7.17 6.44 -41.41
CA ARG A 299 -7.69 7.06 -42.63
C ARG A 299 -7.24 8.51 -42.62
#